data_AF-A0A970V9Y0-F1
#
_entry.id   AF-A0A970V9Y0-F1
#
_cell.length_a   1.000
_cell.length_b   1.000
_cell.length_c   1.000
_cell.angle_alpha   90.00
_cell.angle_beta   90.00
_cell.angle_gamma   90.00
#
_symmetry.space_group_name_H-M   'P 1'
#
loop_
_entity.id
_entity.type
_entity.pdbx_description
1 polymer ?
#
loop_
_entity_poly.entity_id
_entity_poly.type
_entity_poly.pdbx_seq_one_letter_code
_entity_poly.pdbx_strand_id
1 'polypeptide(L)'
;MTVDKVNHLLREMRAMAMQAGALPKESAPTAKPAGFGEVLKNAVDNVNRQQLQATALQDAFMRGEDVPLTEVVVSMQKARVSFEAVKQVRNRLLEAYQEIARMQV
;
A
#
# COMPACT_ATOMS: atom_id res chain seq x y z
N MET A 1 -34.66 -55.00 3.87
CA MET A 1 -34.43 -54.03 2.77
C MET A 1 -34.23 -52.57 3.25
N THR A 2 -33.85 -52.33 4.51
CA THR A 2 -33.64 -50.97 5.07
C THR A 2 -32.23 -50.72 5.60
N VAL A 3 -31.42 -51.76 5.84
CA VAL A 3 -30.04 -51.64 6.34
C VAL A 3 -29.07 -51.21 5.24
N ASP A 4 -29.25 -51.70 4.00
CA ASP A 4 -28.41 -51.34 2.84
C ASP A 4 -28.53 -49.86 2.44
N LYS A 5 -29.72 -49.27 2.61
CA LYS A 5 -29.99 -47.86 2.26
C LYS A 5 -29.27 -46.90 3.21
N VAL A 6 -29.17 -47.24 4.50
CA VAL A 6 -28.43 -46.46 5.50
C VAL A 6 -26.92 -46.50 5.19
N ASN A 7 -26.41 -47.67 4.80
CA ASN A 7 -25.00 -47.81 4.41
C ASN A 7 -24.67 -47.08 3.09
N HIS A 8 -25.67 -46.84 2.23
CA HIS A 8 -25.51 -46.02 1.03
C HIS A 8 -25.45 -44.52 1.35
N LEU A 9 -26.36 -44.05 2.21
CA LEU A 9 -26.43 -42.64 2.62
C LEU A 9 -25.19 -42.19 3.40
N LEU A 10 -24.62 -43.07 4.23
CA LEU A 10 -23.38 -42.81 4.96
C LEU A 10 -22.15 -42.72 4.03
N ARG A 11 -22.18 -43.39 2.88
CA ARG A 11 -21.11 -43.31 1.88
C ARG A 11 -21.23 -42.05 1.03
N GLU A 12 -22.45 -41.62 0.71
CA GLU A 12 -22.72 -40.37 0.01
C GLU A 12 -22.35 -39.15 0.86
N MET A 13 -22.69 -39.13 2.15
CA MET A 13 -22.28 -38.07 3.07
C MET A 13 -20.75 -37.98 3.21
N ARG A 14 -20.05 -39.12 3.21
CA ARG A 14 -18.58 -39.15 3.29
C ARG A 14 -17.91 -38.72 1.99
N ALA A 15 -18.49 -39.03 0.83
CA ALA A 15 -18.04 -38.54 -0.47
C ALA A 15 -18.23 -37.03 -0.63
N MET A 16 -19.36 -36.50 -0.14
CA MET A 16 -19.62 -35.05 -0.11
C MET A 16 -18.65 -34.31 0.84
N ALA A 17 -18.33 -34.90 1.99
CA ALA A 17 -17.35 -34.35 2.93
C ALA A 17 -15.92 -34.30 2.36
N MET A 18 -15.54 -35.27 1.52
CA MET A 18 -14.23 -35.25 0.84
C MET A 18 -14.16 -34.23 -0.31
N GLN A 19 -15.29 -33.87 -0.93
CA GLN A 19 -15.36 -32.76 -1.89
C GLN A 19 -15.31 -31.38 -1.20
N ALA A 20 -15.87 -31.26 0.00
CA ALA A 20 -15.77 -30.03 0.80
C ALA A 20 -14.36 -29.79 1.37
N GLY A 21 -13.56 -30.84 1.56
CA GLY A 21 -12.15 -30.77 2.01
C GLY A 21 -11.14 -30.48 0.90
N ALA A 22 -11.57 -30.50 -0.37
CA ALA A 22 -10.72 -30.33 -1.55
C ALA A 22 -11.06 -29.06 -2.36
N LEU A 23 -11.63 -28.04 -1.71
CA LEU A 23 -11.59 -26.70 -2.28
C LEU A 23 -10.11 -26.31 -2.41
N PRO A 24 -9.60 -26.01 -3.61
CA PRO A 24 -8.30 -25.38 -3.73
C PRO A 24 -8.38 -24.12 -2.87
N LYS A 25 -7.55 -24.04 -1.83
CA LYS A 25 -7.18 -22.74 -1.30
C LYS A 25 -6.51 -22.04 -2.45
N GLU A 26 -7.32 -21.29 -3.21
CA GLU A 26 -6.85 -20.33 -4.18
C GLU A 26 -5.87 -19.46 -3.41
N SER A 27 -4.60 -19.77 -3.62
CA SER A 27 -3.51 -19.04 -3.04
C SER A 27 -3.56 -17.74 -3.80
N ALA A 28 -4.35 -16.79 -3.26
CA ALA A 28 -4.36 -15.43 -3.74
C ALA A 28 -2.90 -15.05 -3.93
N PRO A 29 -2.49 -14.58 -5.12
CA PRO A 29 -1.11 -14.22 -5.35
C PRO A 29 -0.78 -13.23 -4.24
N THR A 30 0.14 -13.63 -3.37
CA THR A 30 0.71 -12.74 -2.38
C THR A 30 1.43 -11.70 -3.22
N ALA A 31 0.72 -10.62 -3.55
CA ALA A 31 1.29 -9.45 -4.16
C ALA A 31 2.43 -9.07 -3.23
N LYS A 32 3.65 -9.38 -3.66
CA LYS A 32 4.86 -9.13 -2.88
C LYS A 32 4.78 -7.66 -2.52
N PRO A 33 4.66 -7.30 -1.23
CA PRO A 33 4.53 -5.90 -0.86
C PRO A 33 5.65 -5.15 -1.55
N ALA A 34 5.33 -4.05 -2.22
CA ALA A 34 6.33 -3.23 -2.91
C ALA A 34 7.54 -3.06 -1.98
N GLY A 35 8.73 -3.29 -2.53
CA GLY A 35 9.95 -3.32 -1.72
C GLY A 35 10.03 -2.01 -0.93
N PHE A 36 10.43 -2.09 0.34
CA PHE A 36 10.46 -0.92 1.21
C PHE A 36 11.20 0.29 0.57
N GLY A 37 12.32 0.05 -0.12
CA GLY A 37 13.05 1.08 -0.87
C GLY A 37 12.28 1.69 -2.05
N GLU A 38 11.38 0.92 -2.67
CA GLU A 38 10.49 1.39 -3.74
C GLU A 38 9.42 2.34 -3.17
N VAL A 39 8.85 2.03 -2.01
CA VAL A 39 7.92 2.92 -1.30
C VAL A 39 8.61 4.23 -0.91
N LEU A 40 9.84 4.17 -0.41
CA LEU A 40 10.61 5.37 -0.09
C LEU A 40 10.91 6.21 -1.33
N LYS A 41 11.40 5.58 -2.40
CA LYS A 41 11.67 6.25 -3.68
C LYS A 41 10.42 6.97 -4.17
N ASN A 42 9.29 6.27 -4.19
CA ASN A 42 8.01 6.82 -4.60
C ASN A 42 7.57 8.00 -3.72
N ALA A 43 7.80 7.95 -2.41
CA ALA A 43 7.47 9.05 -1.50
C ALA A 43 8.32 10.30 -1.76
N VAL A 44 9.63 10.14 -1.95
CA VAL A 44 10.56 11.23 -2.28
C VAL A 44 10.24 11.85 -3.64
N ASP A 45 10.02 11.00 -4.65
CA ASP A 45 9.65 11.45 -6.00
C ASP A 45 8.32 12.22 -5.97
N ASN A 46 7.35 11.79 -5.14
CA ASN A 46 6.08 12.48 -5.00
C ASN A 46 6.22 13.87 -4.36
N VAL A 47 7.04 14.00 -3.31
CA VAL A 47 7.32 15.32 -2.70
C VAL A 47 8.02 16.24 -3.69
N ASN A 48 8.98 15.74 -4.45
CA ASN A 48 9.65 16.53 -5.48
C ASN A 48 8.66 17.06 -6.53
N ARG A 49 7.73 16.21 -7.01
CA ARG A 49 6.68 16.64 -7.93
C ARG A 49 5.78 17.72 -7.34
N GLN A 50 5.37 17.58 -6.09
CA GLN A 50 4.53 18.58 -5.42
C GLN A 50 5.27 19.91 -5.23
N GLN A 51 6.56 19.88 -4.91
CA GLN A 51 7.38 21.08 -4.81
C GLN A 51 7.47 21.82 -6.16
N LEU A 52 7.76 21.09 -7.24
CA LEU A 52 7.82 21.66 -8.59
C LEU A 52 6.47 22.24 -9.04
N GLN A 53 5.36 21.55 -8.73
CA GLN A 53 4.02 22.04 -9.02
C GLN A 53 3.69 23.33 -8.26
N ALA A 54 4.05 23.41 -6.97
CA ALA A 54 3.86 24.62 -6.19
C ALA A 54 4.66 25.81 -6.75
N THR A 55 5.92 25.58 -7.15
CA THR A 55 6.74 26.61 -7.81
C THR A 55 6.13 27.04 -9.15
N ALA A 56 5.67 26.11 -9.97
CA ALA A 56 5.04 26.44 -11.25
C ALA A 56 3.77 27.30 -11.09
N LEU A 57 2.92 26.99 -10.11
CA LEU A 57 1.73 27.77 -9.79
C LEU A 57 2.08 29.16 -9.25
N GLN A 58 3.12 29.26 -8.43
CA GLN A 58 3.63 30.54 -7.95
C GLN A 58 4.14 31.41 -9.10
N ASP A 59 4.91 30.85 -10.03
CA ASP A 59 5.44 31.60 -11.17
C ASP A 59 4.33 32.01 -12.13
N ALA A 60 3.33 31.15 -12.37
CA ALA A 60 2.16 31.46 -13.18
C ALA A 60 1.36 32.64 -12.58
N PHE A 61 1.14 32.61 -11.26
CA PHE A 61 0.50 33.71 -10.55
C PHE A 61 1.30 35.02 -10.66
N MET A 62 2.62 34.98 -10.50
CA MET A 62 3.49 36.16 -10.64
C MET A 62 3.51 36.73 -12.07
N ARG A 63 3.31 35.89 -13.09
CA ARG A 63 3.16 36.30 -14.49
C ARG A 63 1.78 36.89 -14.80
N GLY A 64 0.84 36.87 -13.86
CA GLY A 64 -0.53 37.35 -14.06
C GLY A 64 -1.41 36.38 -14.85
N GLU A 65 -1.05 35.08 -14.90
CA GLU A 65 -1.96 34.05 -15.39
C GLU A 65 -3.17 33.92 -14.45
N ASP A 66 -4.29 33.39 -14.96
CA ASP A 66 -5.55 33.22 -14.22
C ASP A 66 -5.48 32.04 -13.23
N VAL A 67 -4.51 32.11 -12.31
CA VAL A 67 -4.33 31.16 -11.21
C VAL A 67 -4.83 31.82 -9.93
N PRO A 68 -5.83 31.24 -9.25
CA PRO A 68 -6.28 31.78 -7.96
C PRO A 68 -5.14 31.76 -6.94
N LEU A 69 -4.94 32.87 -6.21
CA LEU A 69 -3.97 32.93 -5.10
C LEU A 69 -4.19 31.80 -4.09
N THR A 70 -5.46 31.43 -3.85
CA THR A 70 -5.86 30.31 -2.98
C THR A 70 -5.25 28.99 -3.42
N GLU A 71 -5.14 28.74 -4.73
CA GLU A 71 -4.56 27.52 -5.27
C GLU A 71 -3.04 27.46 -5.06
N VAL A 72 -2.35 28.60 -5.22
CA VAL A 72 -0.91 28.73 -4.93
C VAL A 72 -0.64 28.40 -3.46
N VAL A 73 -1.35 29.05 -2.53
CA VAL A 73 -1.12 28.83 -1.09
C VAL A 73 -1.49 27.41 -0.64
N VAL A 74 -2.56 26.82 -1.20
CA VAL A 74 -2.92 25.42 -0.91
C VAL A 74 -1.86 24.47 -1.44
N SER A 75 -1.33 24.71 -2.64
CA SER A 75 -0.25 23.90 -3.21
C SER A 75 1.02 23.96 -2.36
N MET A 76 1.40 25.16 -1.89
CA MET A 76 2.53 25.33 -0.97
C MET A 76 2.31 24.62 0.37
N GLN A 77 1.11 24.67 0.93
CA GLN A 77 0.77 23.95 2.17
C GLN A 77 0.84 22.43 1.98
N LYS A 78 0.32 21.92 0.86
CA LYS A 78 0.42 20.49 0.51
C LYS A 78 1.88 20.04 0.43
N ALA A 79 2.73 20.78 -0.29
CA ALA A 79 4.15 20.47 -0.40
C ALA A 79 4.83 20.42 0.98
N ARG A 80 4.54 21.37 1.86
CA ARG A 80 5.08 21.40 3.24
C ARG A 80 4.65 20.18 4.06
N VAL A 81 3.36 19.85 4.08
CA VAL A 81 2.84 18.71 4.84
C VAL A 81 3.44 17.40 4.32
N SER A 82 3.52 17.22 3.01
CA SER A 82 4.12 16.02 2.41
C SER A 82 5.62 15.90 2.71
N PHE A 83 6.35 17.01 2.74
CA PHE A 83 7.76 17.02 3.14
C PHE A 83 7.95 16.58 4.60
N GLU A 84 7.11 17.07 5.51
CA GLU A 84 7.14 16.63 6.91
C GLU A 84 6.79 15.15 7.06
N ALA A 85 5.85 14.63 6.28
CA ALA A 85 5.56 13.20 6.24
C ALA A 85 6.78 12.39 5.79
N VAL A 86 7.49 12.83 4.74
CA VAL A 86 8.71 12.15 4.26
C VAL A 86 9.83 12.17 5.31
N LYS A 87 9.99 13.26 6.08
CA LYS A 87 10.93 13.29 7.21
C LYS A 87 10.62 12.21 8.24
N GLN A 88 9.35 12.05 8.59
CA GLN A 88 8.92 11.01 9.53
C GLN A 88 9.22 9.61 8.97
N VAL A 89 8.91 9.38 7.70
CA VAL A 89 9.26 8.14 7.01
C VAL A 89 10.76 7.90 7.12
N ARG A 90 11.62 8.85 6.70
CA ARG A 90 13.09 8.74 6.79
C ARG A 90 13.57 8.32 8.19
N ASN A 91 13.04 8.96 9.23
CA ASN A 91 13.44 8.65 10.61
C ASN A 91 13.05 7.21 11.00
N ARG A 92 11.84 6.76 10.64
CA ARG A 92 11.42 5.36 10.83
C ARG A 92 12.32 4.37 10.10
N LEU A 93 12.93 4.75 8.99
CA LEU A 93 13.82 3.85 8.24
C LEU A 93 15.16 3.69 8.91
N LEU A 94 15.69 4.80 9.42
CA LEU A 94 16.93 4.77 10.19
C LEU A 94 16.73 3.91 11.44
N GLU A 95 15.59 4.04 12.11
CA GLU A 95 15.21 3.17 13.23
C GLU A 95 15.15 1.69 12.82
N ALA A 96 14.40 1.35 11.76
CA ALA A 96 14.24 -0.03 11.31
C ALA A 96 15.56 -0.66 10.83
N TYR A 97 16.42 0.09 10.14
CA TYR A 97 17.75 -0.36 9.77
C TYR A 97 18.62 -0.64 11.00
N GLN A 98 18.61 0.27 11.98
CA GLN A 98 19.32 0.08 13.25
C GLN A 98 18.79 -1.11 14.05
N GLU A 99 17.50 -1.42 13.95
CA GLU A 99 16.89 -2.58 14.61
C GLU A 99 17.37 -3.89 13.98
N ILE A 100 17.32 -4.02 12.66
CA ILE A 100 17.84 -5.21 11.95
C ILE A 100 19.33 -5.41 12.22
N ALA A 101 20.12 -4.33 12.18
CA ALA A 101 21.55 -4.39 12.47
C ALA A 101 21.84 -4.88 13.90
N ARG A 102 20.98 -4.54 14.87
CA ARG A 102 21.08 -5.00 16.27
C ARG A 102 20.60 -6.43 16.49
N MET A 103 19.75 -6.98 15.61
CA MET A 103 19.34 -8.38 15.67
C MET A 103 20.40 -9.35 15.11
N GLN A 104 21.33 -8.87 14.29
CA GLN A 104 22.34 -9.68 13.61
C GLN A 104 23.70 -9.74 14.32
N VAL A 105 23.89 -8.95 15.37
CA VAL A 105 25.10 -8.98 16.23
C VAL A 105 24.89 -9.80 17.49
#